data_AF-A0A914IDL0-F1
#
_entry.id   AF-A0A914IDL0-F1
#
_cell.length_a   1.000
_cell.length_b   1.000
_cell.length_c   1.000
_cell.angle_alpha   90.00
_cell.angle_beta   90.00
_cell.angle_gamma   90.00
#
_symmetry.space_group_name_H-M   'P 1'
#
loop_
_entity.id
_entity.type
_entity.pdbx_description
1 polymer ?
#
loop_
_entity_poly.entity_id
_entity_poly.type
_entity_poly.pdbx_seq_one_letter_code
_entity_poly.pdbx_strand_id
1 'polypeptide(L)'
;MEFDRISDKEEFDNGKDAEEQSTDSLFDNSNLKESSSNSQKDIKKMYSKVEKQEIIAEFYKLKKEFKSRAKGMSYDMNKIDKKIAQSFGVSRSTINNWKKKFGFSKNKKKYTNAEKWELLKNFYKIKKENPQLRKDKIAQMLNIHISTLYSWERKSKGSKAGIKKIYSEIEKQEIIAAFDELKKEFKTRAKGMLYNVKKLEEKIAKKLGVALRTIYYWKKQFEIPKNKRNALTLNKVEIA
;
A
#
# COMPACT_ATOMS: atom_id res chain seq x y z
N MET A 1 -36.82 -35.79 -17.30
CA MET A 1 -37.32 -34.54 -16.70
C MET A 1 -36.91 -33.43 -17.66
N GLU A 2 -37.81 -33.12 -18.58
CA GLU A 2 -37.68 -32.02 -19.53
C GLU A 2 -37.98 -30.72 -18.79
N PHE A 3 -37.13 -29.71 -18.97
CA PHE A 3 -37.37 -28.35 -18.47
C PHE A 3 -37.76 -27.48 -19.66
N ASP A 4 -39.04 -27.13 -19.71
CA ASP A 4 -39.58 -26.16 -20.65
C ASP A 4 -38.96 -24.78 -20.40
N ARG A 5 -38.30 -24.25 -21.44
CA ARG A 5 -37.84 -22.87 -21.53
C ARG A 5 -39.01 -21.99 -21.89
N ILE A 6 -39.57 -21.30 -20.90
CA ILE A 6 -40.44 -20.15 -21.14
C ILE A 6 -39.53 -18.94 -21.35
N SER A 7 -39.57 -18.41 -22.57
CA SER A 7 -38.80 -17.26 -23.04
C SER A 7 -39.76 -16.09 -23.21
N ASP A 8 -39.96 -15.34 -22.14
CA ASP A 8 -40.77 -14.13 -22.18
C ASP A 8 -39.97 -12.99 -22.82
N LYS A 9 -40.35 -12.67 -24.06
CA LYS A 9 -39.97 -11.43 -24.76
C LYS A 9 -40.88 -10.32 -24.24
N GLU A 10 -40.39 -9.51 -23.31
CA GLU A 10 -40.98 -8.21 -23.05
C GLU A 10 -40.48 -7.21 -24.11
N GLU A 11 -41.37 -6.86 -25.02
CA GLU A 11 -41.26 -5.68 -25.88
C GLU A 11 -41.37 -4.42 -25.03
N PHE A 12 -40.26 -3.72 -24.84
CA PHE A 12 -40.28 -2.36 -24.31
C PHE A 12 -40.43 -1.38 -25.46
N ASP A 13 -41.61 -0.77 -25.50
CA ASP A 13 -42.02 0.31 -26.37
C ASP A 13 -41.15 1.55 -26.15
N ASN A 14 -40.48 2.00 -27.22
CA ASN A 14 -39.64 3.19 -27.24
C ASN A 14 -40.53 4.43 -27.31
N GLY A 15 -41.08 4.79 -26.16
CA GLY A 15 -41.88 5.98 -25.97
C GLY A 15 -41.04 7.25 -25.92
N LYS A 16 -41.08 7.98 -27.03
CA LYS A 16 -41.13 9.45 -27.15
C LYS A 16 -39.91 10.27 -26.71
N ASP A 17 -39.30 10.81 -27.76
CA ASP A 17 -38.58 12.07 -27.83
C ASP A 17 -39.29 13.17 -27.03
N ALA A 18 -38.71 13.52 -25.88
CA ALA A 18 -38.86 14.82 -25.29
C ALA A 18 -37.58 15.59 -25.58
N GLU A 19 -37.64 16.45 -26.61
CA GLU A 19 -36.72 17.57 -26.78
C GLU A 19 -36.82 18.47 -25.54
N GLU A 20 -36.09 18.12 -24.48
CA GLU A 20 -35.71 19.08 -23.46
C GLU A 20 -34.72 20.05 -24.11
N GLN A 21 -35.28 21.18 -24.58
CA GLN A 21 -34.52 22.37 -24.87
C GLN A 21 -33.73 22.74 -23.60
N SER A 22 -32.44 22.42 -23.62
CA SER A 22 -31.47 22.75 -22.59
C SER A 22 -31.23 24.26 -22.60
N THR A 23 -32.14 25.00 -21.99
CA THR A 23 -31.92 26.39 -21.58
C THR A 23 -31.29 26.35 -20.19
N ASP A 24 -29.96 26.29 -20.11
CA ASP A 24 -29.22 26.85 -18.97
C ASP A 24 -27.71 26.91 -19.29
N SER A 25 -27.36 27.79 -20.22
CA SER A 25 -26.00 28.32 -20.37
C SER A 25 -25.67 29.33 -19.25
N LEU A 26 -25.99 29.01 -17.99
CA LEU A 26 -25.82 29.89 -16.81
C LEU A 26 -24.36 30.17 -16.42
N PHE A 27 -23.40 29.81 -17.27
CA PHE A 27 -22.02 30.31 -17.23
C PHE A 27 -21.53 30.64 -18.64
N ASP A 28 -22.29 31.48 -19.35
CA ASP A 28 -21.75 32.30 -20.44
C ASP A 28 -20.78 33.34 -19.86
N ASN A 29 -19.57 32.88 -19.53
CA ASN A 29 -18.41 33.73 -19.24
C ASN A 29 -17.74 34.16 -20.56
N SER A 30 -18.52 34.46 -21.58
CA SER A 30 -18.07 34.92 -22.91
C SER A 30 -17.66 36.40 -22.91
N ASN A 31 -17.62 37.07 -21.76
CA ASN A 31 -17.10 38.42 -21.60
C ASN A 31 -15.66 38.48 -21.03
N LEU A 32 -14.87 37.41 -21.18
CA LEU A 32 -13.41 37.52 -21.04
C LEU A 32 -12.86 38.04 -22.37
N LYS A 33 -12.94 39.37 -22.54
CA LYS A 33 -12.11 40.09 -23.50
C LYS A 33 -10.68 39.59 -23.37
N GLU A 34 -10.20 38.92 -24.41
CA GLU A 34 -8.79 38.71 -24.71
C GLU A 34 -8.14 40.09 -24.85
N SER A 35 -7.86 40.71 -23.71
CA SER A 35 -7.12 41.95 -23.64
C SER A 35 -5.65 41.57 -23.73
N SER A 36 -5.17 41.67 -24.96
CA SER A 36 -3.76 41.78 -25.32
C SER A 36 -2.95 42.58 -24.29
N SER A 37 -1.80 42.00 -23.95
CA SER A 37 -0.54 42.67 -23.56
C SER A 37 -0.60 43.78 -22.50
N ASN A 38 -0.08 43.49 -21.30
CA ASN A 38 1.04 44.27 -20.78
C ASN A 38 1.66 43.60 -19.55
N SER A 39 2.98 43.69 -19.46
CA SER A 39 3.84 43.13 -18.41
C SER A 39 3.64 43.79 -17.05
N GLN A 40 2.41 43.89 -16.56
CA GLN A 40 2.15 44.16 -15.16
C GLN A 40 2.71 42.98 -14.38
N LYS A 41 3.84 43.20 -13.69
CA LYS A 41 4.32 42.28 -12.66
C LYS A 41 3.12 41.99 -11.76
N ASP A 42 2.57 40.79 -11.88
CA ASP A 42 1.39 40.35 -11.14
C ASP A 42 1.59 40.68 -9.66
N ILE A 43 0.89 41.71 -9.17
CA ILE A 43 0.92 42.07 -7.77
C ILE A 43 0.31 40.87 -7.05
N LYS A 44 1.19 40.04 -6.48
CA LYS A 44 0.79 38.80 -5.82
C LYS A 44 -0.06 39.16 -4.62
N LYS A 45 -1.38 39.05 -4.78
CA LYS A 45 -2.35 39.28 -3.69
C LYS A 45 -1.94 38.46 -2.48
N MET A 46 -1.63 39.14 -1.37
CA MET A 46 -1.29 38.49 -0.11
C MET A 46 -2.56 38.27 0.69
N TYR A 47 -2.99 37.00 0.76
CA TYR A 47 -4.10 36.60 1.61
C TYR A 47 -3.63 36.45 3.06
N SER A 48 -4.39 36.99 4.00
CA SER A 48 -4.26 36.76 5.43
C SER A 48 -4.48 35.29 5.80
N LYS A 49 -4.22 34.92 7.05
CA LYS A 49 -4.43 33.54 7.53
C LYS A 49 -5.92 33.15 7.52
N VAL A 50 -6.79 34.08 7.90
CA VAL A 50 -8.24 33.89 8.03
C VAL A 50 -8.87 33.73 6.65
N GLU A 51 -8.57 34.63 5.70
CA GLU A 51 -9.05 34.54 4.30
C GLU A 51 -8.67 33.20 3.65
N LYS A 52 -7.46 32.70 3.91
CA LYS A 52 -7.04 31.39 3.40
C LYS A 52 -7.91 30.24 3.92
N GLN A 53 -8.36 30.31 5.17
CA GLN A 53 -9.23 29.29 5.76
C GLN A 53 -10.66 29.39 5.21
N GLU A 54 -11.18 30.60 5.05
CA GLU A 54 -12.49 30.87 4.43
C GLU A 54 -12.53 30.35 2.99
N ILE A 55 -11.53 30.68 2.18
CA ILE A 55 -11.40 30.17 0.80
C ILE A 55 -11.37 28.64 0.78
N ILE A 56 -10.69 27.99 1.73
CA ILE A 56 -10.69 26.52 1.82
C ILE A 56 -12.10 25.99 2.13
N ALA A 57 -12.83 26.62 3.04
CA ALA A 57 -14.18 26.20 3.43
C ALA A 57 -15.16 26.35 2.24
N GLU A 58 -15.15 27.51 1.58
CA GLU A 58 -15.98 27.77 0.40
C GLU A 58 -15.62 26.85 -0.77
N PHE A 59 -14.32 26.59 -0.98
CA PHE A 59 -13.87 25.61 -1.97
C PHE A 59 -14.51 24.23 -1.75
N TYR A 60 -14.63 23.78 -0.50
CA TYR A 60 -15.26 22.50 -0.18
C TYR A 60 -16.79 22.54 -0.36
N LYS A 61 -17.43 23.65 -0.03
CA LYS A 61 -18.87 23.87 -0.24
C LYS A 61 -19.21 23.76 -1.73
N LEU A 62 -18.54 24.54 -2.58
CA LEU A 62 -18.71 24.51 -4.04
C LEU A 62 -18.42 23.13 -4.63
N LYS A 63 -17.38 22.45 -4.13
CA LYS A 63 -17.06 21.09 -4.57
C LYS A 63 -18.15 20.07 -4.19
N LYS A 64 -18.82 20.24 -3.05
CA LYS A 64 -19.94 19.39 -2.63
C LYS A 64 -21.16 19.64 -3.51
N GLU A 65 -21.51 20.89 -3.74
CA GLU A 65 -22.63 21.30 -4.62
C GLU A 65 -22.44 20.80 -6.05
N PHE A 66 -21.23 20.93 -6.60
CA PHE A 66 -20.91 20.42 -7.93
C PHE A 66 -21.09 18.90 -7.99
N LYS A 67 -20.63 18.16 -6.98
CA LYS A 67 -20.79 16.70 -6.92
C LYS A 67 -22.24 16.24 -6.82
N SER A 68 -23.10 16.98 -6.11
CA SER A 68 -24.53 16.64 -6.03
C SER A 68 -25.22 16.86 -7.37
N ARG A 69 -24.88 17.93 -8.11
CA ARG A 69 -25.44 18.20 -9.44
C ARG A 69 -24.94 17.21 -10.50
N ALA A 70 -23.67 16.82 -10.39
CA ALA A 70 -23.01 15.90 -11.31
C ALA A 70 -23.31 14.40 -11.07
N LYS A 71 -24.33 14.07 -10.26
CA LYS A 71 -24.60 12.68 -9.88
C LYS A 71 -25.00 11.87 -11.13
N GLY A 72 -24.19 10.88 -11.49
CA GLY A 72 -24.40 10.05 -12.69
C GLY A 72 -23.53 10.40 -13.90
N MET A 73 -22.85 11.56 -13.89
CA MET A 73 -21.95 11.97 -14.95
C MET A 73 -20.47 11.79 -14.58
N SER A 74 -19.66 11.31 -15.52
CA SER A 74 -18.21 11.19 -15.34
C SER A 74 -17.55 12.54 -15.58
N TYR A 75 -17.04 13.18 -14.52
CA TYR A 75 -16.28 14.43 -14.63
C TYR A 75 -14.85 14.29 -14.13
N ASP A 76 -13.94 14.98 -14.82
CA ASP A 76 -12.60 15.19 -14.32
C ASP A 76 -12.59 16.18 -13.15
N MET A 77 -12.52 15.63 -11.93
CA MET A 77 -12.41 16.38 -10.67
C MET A 77 -11.23 17.35 -10.66
N ASN A 78 -10.18 17.12 -11.44
CA ASN A 78 -9.05 18.03 -11.54
C ASN A 78 -9.42 19.33 -12.23
N LYS A 79 -10.26 19.27 -13.29
CA LYS A 79 -10.76 20.43 -14.03
C LYS A 79 -11.69 21.27 -13.17
N ILE A 80 -12.56 20.63 -12.38
CA ILE A 80 -13.44 21.30 -11.41
C ILE A 80 -12.61 22.00 -10.33
N ASP A 81 -11.66 21.30 -9.71
CA ASP A 81 -10.77 21.88 -8.71
C ASP A 81 -10.01 23.11 -9.26
N LYS A 82 -9.59 23.06 -10.54
CA LYS A 82 -8.92 24.18 -11.21
C LYS A 82 -9.87 25.36 -11.41
N LYS A 83 -11.10 25.13 -11.90
CA LYS A 83 -12.12 26.17 -12.09
C LYS A 83 -12.49 26.86 -10.78
N ILE A 84 -12.78 26.09 -9.73
CA ILE A 84 -13.10 26.64 -8.40
C ILE A 84 -11.91 27.42 -7.84
N ALA A 85 -10.66 26.95 -8.03
CA ALA A 85 -9.50 27.72 -7.59
C ALA A 85 -9.37 29.06 -8.33
N GLN A 86 -9.58 29.05 -9.65
CA GLN A 86 -9.53 30.24 -10.50
C GLN A 86 -10.59 31.28 -10.11
N SER A 87 -11.79 30.89 -9.68
CA SER A 87 -12.81 31.85 -9.22
C SER A 87 -12.40 32.63 -7.97
N PHE A 88 -11.46 32.11 -7.18
CA PHE A 88 -10.87 32.80 -6.02
C PHE A 88 -9.58 33.58 -6.35
N GLY A 89 -9.19 33.64 -7.63
CA GLY A 89 -7.94 34.28 -8.06
C GLY A 89 -6.68 33.53 -7.62
N VAL A 90 -6.78 32.23 -7.32
CA VAL A 90 -5.65 31.42 -6.84
C VAL A 90 -5.44 30.18 -7.68
N SER A 91 -4.19 29.73 -7.76
CA SER A 91 -3.89 28.46 -8.41
C SER A 91 -4.38 27.27 -7.57
N ARG A 92 -4.70 26.16 -8.23
CA ARG A 92 -5.07 24.90 -7.55
C ARG A 92 -3.95 24.41 -6.60
N SER A 93 -2.69 24.56 -6.99
CA SER A 93 -1.55 24.17 -6.16
C SER A 93 -1.45 25.03 -4.89
N THR A 94 -1.76 26.34 -4.99
CA THR A 94 -1.86 27.24 -3.84
C THR A 94 -2.88 26.74 -2.81
N ILE A 95 -4.11 26.42 -3.25
CA ILE A 95 -5.15 25.87 -2.37
C ILE A 95 -4.70 24.54 -1.73
N ASN A 96 -4.07 23.65 -2.50
CA ASN A 96 -3.57 22.38 -1.98
C ASN A 96 -2.47 22.58 -0.92
N ASN A 97 -1.60 23.57 -1.10
CA ASN A 97 -0.57 23.92 -0.14
C ASN A 97 -1.18 24.50 1.15
N TRP A 98 -2.19 25.37 1.03
CA TRP A 98 -2.92 25.86 2.21
C TRP A 98 -3.62 24.71 2.95
N LYS A 99 -4.30 23.81 2.23
CA LYS A 99 -4.92 22.62 2.83
C LYS A 99 -3.91 21.78 3.62
N LYS A 100 -2.71 21.54 3.08
CA LYS A 100 -1.64 20.84 3.80
C LYS A 100 -1.20 21.62 5.05
N LYS A 101 -0.96 22.93 4.92
CA LYS A 101 -0.51 23.80 6.01
C LYS A 101 -1.51 23.87 7.18
N PHE A 102 -2.80 23.83 6.87
CA PHE A 102 -3.88 23.88 7.86
C PHE A 102 -4.43 22.50 8.26
N GLY A 103 -3.81 21.40 7.81
CA GLY A 103 -4.25 20.04 8.17
C GLY A 103 -5.53 19.55 7.48
N PHE A 104 -6.08 20.29 6.51
CA PHE A 104 -7.20 19.86 5.67
C PHE A 104 -6.80 18.92 4.52
N SER A 105 -5.51 18.63 4.35
CA SER A 105 -5.14 17.49 3.52
C SER A 105 -5.79 16.25 4.13
N LYS A 106 -6.43 15.42 3.31
CA LYS A 106 -6.80 14.07 3.72
C LYS A 106 -5.50 13.36 4.09
N ASN A 107 -5.09 13.47 5.34
CA ASN A 107 -3.99 12.72 5.87
C ASN A 107 -4.42 11.29 5.67
N LYS A 108 -3.80 10.62 4.68
CA LYS A 108 -4.02 9.19 4.48
C LYS A 108 -3.78 8.60 5.87
N LYS A 109 -4.82 7.98 6.45
CA LYS A 109 -4.74 7.39 7.79
C LYS A 109 -3.44 6.60 7.83
N LYS A 110 -2.51 7.00 8.71
CA LYS A 110 -1.23 6.32 8.84
C LYS A 110 -1.51 5.09 9.68
N TYR A 111 -1.55 3.95 9.03
CA TYR A 111 -1.69 2.67 9.73
C TYR A 111 -0.31 2.23 10.23
N THR A 112 -0.24 1.88 11.50
CA THR A 112 0.86 1.12 12.10
C THR A 112 0.97 -0.25 11.43
N ASN A 113 2.12 -0.93 11.59
CA ASN A 113 2.26 -2.27 11.01
C ASN A 113 1.30 -3.28 11.66
N ALA A 114 1.03 -3.16 12.95
CA ALA A 114 0.05 -4.00 13.65
C ALA A 114 -1.36 -3.84 13.06
N GLU A 115 -1.84 -2.60 12.91
CA GLU A 115 -3.15 -2.33 12.31
C GLU A 115 -3.25 -2.85 10.86
N LYS A 116 -2.18 -2.71 10.06
CA LYS A 116 -2.15 -3.27 8.69
C LYS A 116 -2.37 -4.78 8.70
N TRP A 117 -1.72 -5.48 9.62
CA TRP A 117 -1.84 -6.94 9.75
C TRP A 117 -3.21 -7.36 10.22
N GLU A 118 -3.78 -6.66 11.20
CA GLU A 118 -5.14 -6.93 11.69
C GLU A 118 -6.18 -6.72 10.59
N LEU A 119 -6.09 -5.62 9.86
CA LEU A 119 -6.97 -5.34 8.72
C LEU A 119 -6.83 -6.36 7.60
N LEU A 120 -5.60 -6.83 7.32
CA LEU A 120 -5.37 -7.93 6.38
C LEU A 120 -5.97 -9.25 6.88
N LYS A 121 -5.84 -9.57 8.17
CA LYS A 121 -6.44 -10.76 8.79
C LYS A 121 -7.96 -10.73 8.64
N ASN A 122 -8.58 -9.59 8.94
CA ASN A 122 -10.01 -9.38 8.78
C ASN A 122 -10.45 -9.48 7.31
N PHE A 123 -9.69 -8.90 6.39
CA PHE A 123 -9.92 -9.03 4.95
C PHE A 123 -9.96 -10.50 4.50
N TYR A 124 -8.96 -11.30 4.90
CA TYR A 124 -8.93 -12.73 4.52
C TYR A 124 -10.03 -13.54 5.19
N LYS A 125 -10.39 -13.21 6.44
CA LYS A 125 -11.53 -13.84 7.13
C LYS A 125 -12.83 -13.61 6.36
N ILE A 126 -13.16 -12.36 6.04
CA ILE A 126 -14.36 -12.00 5.27
C ILE A 126 -14.34 -12.66 3.90
N LYS A 127 -13.19 -12.66 3.21
CA LYS A 127 -13.05 -13.29 1.89
C LYS A 127 -13.21 -14.80 1.92
N LYS A 128 -12.79 -15.47 3.00
CA LYS A 128 -12.97 -16.91 3.22
C LYS A 128 -14.44 -17.25 3.47
N GLU A 129 -15.11 -16.46 4.30
CA GLU A 129 -16.55 -16.61 4.61
C GLU A 129 -17.44 -16.27 3.40
N ASN A 130 -16.99 -15.34 2.53
CA ASN A 130 -17.75 -14.85 1.38
C ASN A 130 -16.92 -14.90 0.09
N PRO A 131 -16.69 -16.08 -0.52
CA PRO A 131 -15.82 -16.22 -1.68
C PRO A 131 -16.26 -15.40 -2.90
N GLN A 132 -17.57 -15.18 -3.08
CA GLN A 132 -18.12 -14.40 -4.19
C GLN A 132 -17.93 -12.88 -4.03
N LEU A 133 -17.63 -12.40 -2.82
CA LEU A 133 -17.54 -10.97 -2.56
C LEU A 133 -16.27 -10.38 -3.20
N ARG A 134 -16.45 -9.34 -4.01
CA ARG A 134 -15.33 -8.64 -4.66
C ARG A 134 -14.46 -7.91 -3.63
N LYS A 135 -13.14 -7.83 -3.92
CA LYS A 135 -12.15 -7.25 -2.99
C LYS A 135 -12.39 -5.77 -2.68
N ASP A 136 -12.90 -5.01 -3.64
CA ASP A 136 -13.27 -3.60 -3.49
C ASP A 136 -14.38 -3.39 -2.47
N LYS A 137 -15.44 -4.22 -2.49
CA LYS A 137 -16.51 -4.19 -1.47
C LYS A 137 -15.95 -4.47 -0.08
N ILE A 138 -15.10 -5.49 0.09
CA ILE A 138 -14.47 -5.79 1.38
C ILE A 138 -13.58 -4.63 1.85
N ALA A 139 -12.80 -4.03 0.95
CA ALA A 139 -11.96 -2.87 1.27
C ALA A 139 -12.80 -1.68 1.75
N GLN A 140 -13.94 -1.41 1.11
CA GLN A 140 -14.89 -0.40 1.54
C GLN A 140 -15.48 -0.70 2.93
N MET A 141 -15.88 -1.95 3.20
CA MET A 141 -16.38 -2.37 4.52
C MET A 141 -15.34 -2.14 5.63
N LEU A 142 -14.05 -2.35 5.33
CA LEU A 142 -12.95 -2.09 6.25
C LEU A 142 -12.50 -0.63 6.29
N ASN A 143 -13.15 0.25 5.51
CA ASN A 143 -12.77 1.65 5.33
C ASN A 143 -11.30 1.83 4.90
N ILE A 144 -10.86 1.02 3.94
CA ILE A 144 -9.52 1.06 3.33
C ILE A 144 -9.66 1.28 1.83
N HIS A 145 -8.80 2.13 1.27
CA HIS A 145 -8.74 2.28 -0.18
C HIS A 145 -8.20 1.01 -0.85
N ILE A 146 -8.84 0.55 -1.94
CA ILE A 146 -8.49 -0.71 -2.60
C ILE A 146 -7.01 -0.80 -3.04
N SER A 147 -6.42 0.31 -3.51
CA SER A 147 -5.00 0.33 -3.86
C SER A 147 -4.07 0.18 -2.65
N THR A 148 -4.47 0.68 -1.48
CA THR A 148 -3.75 0.50 -0.23
C THR A 148 -3.77 -0.97 0.18
N LEU A 149 -4.94 -1.61 0.11
CA LEU A 149 -5.09 -3.05 0.38
C LEU A 149 -4.20 -3.88 -0.55
N TYR A 150 -4.22 -3.62 -1.87
CA TYR A 150 -3.34 -4.33 -2.83
C TYR A 150 -1.85 -4.10 -2.54
N SER A 151 -1.46 -2.89 -2.15
CA SER A 151 -0.07 -2.63 -1.75
C SER A 151 0.34 -3.47 -0.55
N TRP A 152 -0.51 -3.58 0.47
CA TRP A 152 -0.25 -4.40 1.66
C TRP A 152 -0.26 -5.90 1.34
N GLU A 153 -1.20 -6.38 0.53
CA GLU A 153 -1.26 -7.77 0.05
C GLU A 153 0.00 -8.12 -0.75
N ARG A 154 0.46 -7.22 -1.64
CA ARG A 154 1.69 -7.43 -2.41
C ARG A 154 2.91 -7.47 -1.49
N LYS A 155 2.99 -6.58 -0.49
CA LYS A 155 4.10 -6.57 0.47
C LYS A 155 4.11 -7.83 1.33
N SER A 156 2.96 -8.28 1.84
CA SER A 156 2.88 -9.51 2.63
C SER A 156 3.21 -10.76 1.81
N LYS A 157 2.82 -10.80 0.52
CA LYS A 157 3.20 -11.88 -0.40
C LYS A 157 4.65 -11.81 -0.87
N GLY A 158 5.17 -10.61 -1.14
CA GLY A 158 6.56 -10.36 -1.53
C GLY A 158 7.55 -10.58 -0.38
N SER A 159 7.08 -10.49 0.86
CA SER A 159 7.78 -10.99 2.05
C SER A 159 7.85 -12.51 2.14
N LYS A 160 7.49 -13.27 1.08
CA LYS A 160 8.01 -14.63 0.86
C LYS A 160 9.55 -14.66 0.69
N ALA A 161 10.23 -13.51 0.69
CA ALA A 161 11.60 -13.41 1.21
C ALA A 161 11.61 -13.62 2.75
N GLY A 162 11.22 -14.82 3.19
CA GLY A 162 11.19 -15.22 4.58
C GLY A 162 10.18 -14.44 5.42
N ILE A 163 8.98 -14.99 5.60
CA ILE A 163 8.45 -15.04 6.96
C ILE A 163 9.57 -15.76 7.73
N LYS A 164 10.47 -14.98 8.35
CA LYS A 164 11.39 -15.54 9.33
C LYS A 164 10.45 -16.20 10.32
N LYS A 165 10.41 -17.53 10.34
CA LYS A 165 9.82 -18.25 11.45
C LYS A 165 10.43 -17.59 12.68
N ILE A 166 9.60 -16.89 13.46
CA ILE A 166 10.05 -16.30 14.70
C ILE A 166 10.14 -17.51 15.61
N TYR A 167 11.34 -18.07 15.69
CA TYR A 167 11.60 -19.19 16.57
C TYR A 167 11.40 -18.71 18.00
N SER A 168 10.64 -19.47 18.79
CA SER A 168 10.60 -19.26 20.23
C SER A 168 12.02 -19.41 20.79
N GLU A 169 12.28 -18.87 21.98
CA GLU A 169 13.62 -19.00 22.58
C GLU A 169 14.01 -20.46 22.80
N ILE A 170 13.02 -21.30 23.14
CA ILE A 170 13.17 -22.76 23.27
C ILE A 170 13.57 -23.37 21.92
N GLU A 171 12.85 -23.05 20.84
CA GLU A 171 13.18 -23.57 19.50
C GLU A 171 14.59 -23.13 19.06
N LYS A 172 15.04 -21.92 19.43
CA LYS A 172 16.41 -21.47 19.15
C LYS A 172 17.44 -22.31 19.90
N GLN A 173 17.21 -22.58 21.18
CA GLN A 173 18.12 -23.39 21.99
C GLN A 173 18.19 -24.84 21.49
N GLU A 174 17.05 -25.43 21.11
CA GLU A 174 17.01 -26.75 20.49
C GLU A 174 17.81 -26.80 19.17
N ILE A 175 17.69 -25.77 18.34
CA ILE A 175 18.47 -25.65 17.10
C ILE A 175 19.96 -25.55 17.39
N ILE A 176 20.36 -24.76 18.39
CA ILE A 176 21.78 -24.61 18.80
C ILE A 176 22.31 -25.94 19.33
N ALA A 177 21.57 -26.61 20.22
CA ALA A 177 21.95 -27.90 20.78
C ALA A 177 22.11 -28.97 19.69
N ALA A 178 21.14 -29.06 18.77
CA ALA A 178 21.20 -29.98 17.62
C ALA A 178 22.39 -29.67 16.70
N PHE A 179 22.73 -28.40 16.52
CA PHE A 179 23.89 -27.97 15.75
C PHE A 179 25.20 -28.40 16.41
N ASP A 180 25.31 -28.25 17.73
CA ASP A 180 26.50 -28.65 18.49
C ASP A 180 26.68 -30.16 18.57
N GLU A 181 25.59 -30.92 18.73
CA GLU A 181 25.62 -32.39 18.70
C GLU A 181 26.10 -32.91 17.34
N LEU A 182 25.55 -32.38 16.24
CA LEU A 182 26.03 -32.70 14.89
C LEU A 182 27.51 -32.32 14.74
N LYS A 183 27.93 -31.15 15.23
CA LYS A 183 29.33 -30.73 15.18
C LYS A 183 30.25 -31.72 15.92
N LYS A 184 29.82 -32.29 17.05
CA LYS A 184 30.55 -33.34 17.79
C LYS A 184 30.62 -34.65 16.99
N GLU A 185 29.49 -35.15 16.49
CA GLU A 185 29.42 -36.37 15.67
C GLU A 185 30.30 -36.27 14.42
N PHE A 186 30.34 -35.09 13.80
CA PHE A 186 31.19 -34.86 12.64
C PHE A 186 32.67 -34.74 13.00
N LYS A 187 33.03 -34.14 14.15
CA LYS A 187 34.43 -34.08 14.61
C LYS A 187 35.00 -35.48 14.89
N THR A 188 34.21 -36.40 15.44
CA THR A 188 34.67 -37.77 15.71
C THR A 188 34.88 -38.55 14.43
N ARG A 189 34.02 -38.39 13.42
CA ARG A 189 34.19 -39.02 12.09
C ARG A 189 35.30 -38.38 11.25
N ALA A 190 35.64 -37.11 11.47
CA ALA A 190 36.55 -36.34 10.62
C ALA A 190 38.03 -36.35 11.09
N LYS A 191 38.40 -37.14 12.11
CA LYS A 191 39.82 -37.41 12.43
C LYS A 191 40.45 -38.19 11.25
N GLY A 192 40.79 -37.51 10.17
CA GLY A 192 41.51 -38.08 9.01
C GLY A 192 41.18 -37.50 7.63
N MET A 193 40.13 -36.70 7.42
CA MET A 193 39.76 -36.18 6.08
C MET A 193 39.60 -34.66 6.03
N LEU A 194 40.19 -34.05 4.98
CA LEU A 194 40.03 -32.64 4.64
C LEU A 194 38.60 -32.38 4.12
N TYR A 195 37.73 -31.83 4.96
CA TYR A 195 36.29 -31.81 4.65
C TYR A 195 35.76 -30.51 4.03
N ASN A 196 34.77 -30.66 3.15
CA ASN A 196 34.00 -29.59 2.50
C ASN A 196 32.84 -29.13 3.41
N VAL A 197 33.04 -28.00 4.11
CA VAL A 197 32.08 -27.38 5.05
C VAL A 197 30.68 -27.19 4.45
N LYS A 198 30.59 -26.91 3.14
CA LYS A 198 29.31 -26.69 2.46
C LYS A 198 28.41 -27.93 2.47
N LYS A 199 28.98 -29.12 2.25
CA LYS A 199 28.24 -30.39 2.26
C LYS A 199 27.66 -30.72 3.64
N LEU A 200 28.34 -30.29 4.71
CA LEU A 200 27.85 -30.42 6.08
C LEU A 200 26.66 -29.47 6.33
N GLU A 201 26.80 -28.20 5.94
CA GLU A 201 25.74 -27.21 6.06
C GLU A 201 24.47 -27.63 5.31
N GLU A 202 24.61 -28.24 4.13
CA GLU A 202 23.50 -28.81 3.37
C GLU A 202 22.81 -29.98 4.09
N LYS A 203 23.57 -30.88 4.73
CA LYS A 203 23.00 -31.98 5.54
C LYS A 203 22.25 -31.45 6.77
N ILE A 204 22.81 -30.44 7.44
CA ILE A 204 22.18 -29.79 8.59
C ILE A 204 20.87 -29.12 8.15
N ALA A 205 20.92 -28.34 7.07
CA ALA A 205 19.76 -27.68 6.50
C ALA A 205 18.65 -28.70 6.17
N LYS A 206 19.02 -29.82 5.53
CA LYS A 206 18.09 -30.91 5.20
C LYS A 206 17.49 -31.56 6.44
N LYS A 207 18.29 -31.89 7.46
CA LYS A 207 17.82 -32.53 8.71
C LYS A 207 16.85 -31.63 9.49
N LEU A 208 17.10 -30.32 9.49
CA LEU A 208 16.26 -29.34 10.18
C LEU A 208 15.07 -28.86 9.33
N GLY A 209 14.94 -29.33 8.08
CA GLY A 209 13.88 -28.88 7.17
C GLY A 209 13.93 -27.38 6.84
N VAL A 210 15.13 -26.77 6.88
CA VAL A 210 15.32 -25.33 6.60
C VAL A 210 16.14 -25.12 5.33
N ALA A 211 15.98 -23.96 4.71
CA ALA A 211 16.82 -23.57 3.58
C ALA A 211 18.28 -23.36 4.02
N LEU A 212 19.25 -23.70 3.16
CA LEU A 212 20.68 -23.50 3.42
C LEU A 212 21.01 -22.03 3.76
N ARG A 213 20.29 -21.08 3.15
CA ARG A 213 20.43 -19.64 3.44
C ARG A 213 20.11 -19.31 4.90
N THR A 214 19.17 -20.04 5.52
CA THR A 214 18.83 -19.88 6.93
C THR A 214 20.01 -20.25 7.83
N ILE A 215 20.73 -21.34 7.50
CA ILE A 215 21.97 -21.72 8.20
C ILE A 215 23.03 -20.62 8.10
N TYR A 216 23.21 -20.00 6.92
CA TYR A 216 24.12 -18.86 6.76
C TYR A 216 23.74 -17.65 7.61
N TYR A 217 22.45 -17.35 7.72
CA TYR A 217 21.98 -16.26 8.58
C TYR A 217 22.22 -16.56 10.06
N TRP A 218 21.96 -17.78 10.51
CA TRP A 218 22.24 -18.19 11.88
C TRP A 218 23.71 -18.09 12.20
N LYS A 219 24.60 -18.60 11.32
CA LYS A 219 26.05 -18.43 11.50
C LYS A 219 26.45 -16.97 11.65
N LYS A 220 25.83 -16.06 10.89
CA LYS A 220 26.10 -14.62 11.00
C LYS A 220 25.55 -14.03 12.31
N GLN A 221 24.38 -14.45 12.77
CA GLN A 221 23.77 -13.94 14.00
C GLN A 221 24.47 -14.43 15.27
N PHE A 222 25.01 -15.66 15.25
CA PHE A 222 25.73 -16.27 16.37
C PHE A 222 27.25 -16.21 16.21
N GLU A 223 27.75 -15.33 15.33
CA GLU A 223 29.18 -15.10 15.09
C GLU A 223 30.01 -16.36 14.77
N ILE A 224 29.36 -17.40 14.23
CA ILE A 224 30.01 -18.65 13.88
C ILE A 224 30.95 -18.40 12.68
N PRO A 225 32.27 -18.67 12.82
CA PRO A 225 33.23 -18.45 11.76
C PRO A 225 32.83 -19.16 10.47
N LYS A 226 32.85 -18.43 9.36
CA LYS A 226 32.48 -18.98 8.05
C LYS A 226 33.48 -20.03 7.58
N ASN A 227 34.78 -19.80 7.84
CA ASN A 227 35.89 -20.58 7.31
C ASN A 227 36.91 -20.90 8.41
N LYS A 228 37.67 -22.00 8.24
CA LYS A 228 38.71 -22.45 9.19
C LYS A 228 39.78 -21.38 9.50
N ARG A 229 40.07 -20.50 8.52
CA ARG A 229 41.00 -19.36 8.69
C ARG A 229 40.52 -18.33 9.72
N ASN A 230 39.20 -18.13 9.84
CA ASN A 230 38.63 -17.15 10.77
C ASN A 230 38.46 -17.72 12.19
N ALA A 231 38.44 -19.04 12.34
CA ALA A 231 38.40 -19.68 13.65
C ALA A 231 39.77 -19.60 14.36
N LEU A 232 40.86 -19.63 13.60
CA LEU A 232 42.23 -19.50 14.14
C LEU A 232 42.54 -18.08 14.64
N THR A 233 41.86 -17.06 14.13
CA THR A 233 42.00 -15.67 14.58
C THR A 233 41.22 -15.39 15.87
N LEU A 234 40.07 -16.04 16.11
CA LEU A 234 39.29 -15.90 17.34
C LEU A 234 39.99 -16.52 18.56
N ASN A 235 40.56 -17.73 18.40
CA ASN A 235 41.29 -18.38 19.50
C ASN A 235 42.60 -17.68 19.89
N LYS A 236 43.13 -16.77 19.06
CA LYS A 236 44.32 -15.97 19.40
C LYS A 236 43.98 -14.74 20.26
N VAL A 237 42.71 -14.31 20.29
CA VAL A 237 42.27 -13.14 21.07
C VAL A 237 41.88 -13.52 22.51
N GLU A 238 41.53 -14.79 22.76
CA GLU A 238 41.17 -15.28 24.11
C GLU A 238 42.35 -15.82 24.94
N ILE A 239 43.57 -15.83 24.40
CA ILE A 239 44.79 -16.34 25.08
C ILE A 239 45.77 -15.18 25.42
N ALA A 240 45.34 -13.93 25.26
CA ALA A 240 46.06 -12.73 25.72
C ALA A 240 45.31 -12.09 26.89
#